data_AF-E6QNV9-F1
#
_entry.id   AF-E6QNV9-F1
#
_cell.length_a   1.000
_cell.length_b   1.000
_cell.length_c   1.000
_cell.angle_alpha   90.00
_cell.angle_beta   90.00
_cell.angle_gamma   90.00
#
_symmetry.space_group_name_H-M   'P 1'
#
loop_
_entity.id
_entity.type
_entity.pdbx_description
1 polymer ?
#
loop_
_entity_poly.entity_id
_entity_poly.type
_entity_poly.pdbx_seq_one_letter_code
_entity_poly.pdbx_strand_id
1 'polypeptide(L)'
;MSVWKIWCDGSCGPTNPGSCAWGAVIESPDGERTEHFGFIQKRGTNNIAELTAAIESLRRIPEGAEATLCSDSQYTLKGLGEWLPGWIRKGWKTASGSPVLNQELWKLLH
;
A
#
# COMPACT_ATOMS: atom_id res chain seq x y z
N MET A 1 -12.38 -19.08 -9.83
CA MET A 1 -12.50 -17.65 -10.14
C MET A 1 -11.09 -17.12 -10.31
N SER A 2 -10.78 -16.43 -11.40
CA SER A 2 -9.46 -15.81 -11.58
C SER A 2 -9.45 -14.46 -10.87
N VAL A 3 -8.42 -14.21 -10.08
CA VAL A 3 -8.25 -12.99 -9.27
C VAL A 3 -7.22 -12.08 -9.91
N TRP A 4 -7.33 -10.77 -9.68
CA TRP A 4 -6.28 -9.82 -10.07
C TRP A 4 -5.02 -10.12 -9.28
N LYS A 5 -3.84 -9.94 -9.89
CA LYS A 5 -2.56 -10.05 -9.18
C LYS A 5 -1.85 -8.72 -9.26
N ILE A 6 -1.32 -8.29 -8.13
CA ILE A 6 -0.57 -7.05 -8.01
C ILE A 6 0.78 -7.39 -7.40
N TRP A 7 1.85 -6.87 -7.98
CA TRP A 7 3.17 -6.81 -7.35
C TRP A 7 3.53 -5.36 -7.18
N CYS A 8 3.81 -4.91 -5.96
CA CYS A 8 4.10 -3.51 -5.70
C CYS A 8 5.27 -3.32 -4.74
N ASP A 9 6.02 -2.25 -4.98
CA ASP A 9 7.17 -1.85 -4.18
C ASP A 9 7.28 -0.31 -4.13
N GLY A 10 7.90 0.20 -3.09
CA GLY A 10 8.16 1.62 -2.91
C GLY A 10 9.49 1.86 -2.22
N SER A 11 10.19 2.91 -2.68
CA SER A 11 11.51 3.25 -2.18
C SER A 11 11.60 4.71 -1.77
N CYS A 12 12.38 4.96 -0.72
CA CYS A 12 12.76 6.28 -0.24
C CYS A 12 14.29 6.43 -0.25
N GLY A 13 14.81 7.44 -0.93
CA GLY A 13 16.25 7.68 -1.04
C GLY A 13 16.63 9.13 -1.33
N PRO A 14 17.91 9.51 -1.18
CA PRO A 14 19.02 8.72 -0.62
C PRO A 14 19.01 8.62 0.92
N THR A 15 18.05 9.25 1.60
CA THR A 15 17.85 9.18 3.05
C THR A 15 16.42 8.78 3.36
N ASN A 16 16.15 8.33 4.58
CA ASN A 16 14.80 8.01 5.06
C ASN A 16 14.55 8.78 6.38
N PRO A 17 13.83 9.92 6.35
CA PRO A 17 12.96 10.41 5.26
C PRO A 17 13.70 11.07 4.08
N GLY A 18 13.11 11.05 2.88
CA GLY A 18 13.72 11.53 1.63
C GLY A 18 12.75 11.60 0.45
N SER A 19 13.29 11.66 -0.77
CA SER A 19 12.50 11.58 -2.00
C SER A 19 11.97 10.15 -2.16
N CYS A 20 10.70 10.01 -2.54
CA CYS A 20 10.05 8.71 -2.61
C CYS A 20 9.48 8.44 -4.00
N ALA A 21 9.51 7.17 -4.41
CA ALA A 21 8.88 6.68 -5.61
C ALA A 21 8.21 5.33 -5.34
N TRP A 22 7.25 4.97 -6.19
CA TRP A 22 6.54 3.69 -6.12
C TRP A 22 6.44 3.06 -7.50
N GLY A 23 6.30 1.74 -7.53
CA GLY A 23 6.07 0.96 -8.74
C GLY A 23 5.11 -0.20 -8.48
N ALA A 24 4.37 -0.59 -9.50
CA ALA A 24 3.50 -1.76 -9.46
C ALA A 24 3.35 -2.43 -10.83
N VAL A 25 3.26 -3.75 -10.83
CA VAL A 25 2.80 -4.57 -11.94
C VAL A 25 1.43 -5.13 -11.59
N ILE A 26 0.48 -5.01 -12.51
CA ILE A 26 -0.89 -5.49 -12.33
C ILE A 26 -1.20 -6.47 -13.45
N GLU A 27 -1.62 -7.67 -13.10
CA GLU A 27 -2.09 -8.71 -14.01
C GLU A 27 -3.60 -8.90 -13.82
N SER A 28 -4.36 -8.76 -14.90
CA SER A 28 -5.80 -9.00 -14.93
C SER A 28 -6.14 -10.50 -14.89
N PRO A 29 -7.39 -10.87 -14.59
CA PRO A 29 -7.82 -12.27 -14.56
C PRO A 29 -7.67 -13.05 -15.88
N ASP A 30 -7.60 -12.35 -17.02
CA ASP A 30 -7.36 -12.90 -18.36
C ASP A 30 -5.87 -12.85 -18.79
N GLY A 31 -4.98 -12.36 -17.92
CA GLY A 31 -3.53 -12.42 -18.09
C GLY A 31 -2.88 -11.19 -18.74
N GLU A 32 -3.63 -10.12 -18.98
CA GLU A 32 -3.07 -8.84 -19.43
C GLU A 32 -2.25 -8.22 -18.30
N ARG A 33 -1.03 -7.74 -18.61
CA ARG A 33 -0.14 -7.09 -17.65
C ARG A 33 0.06 -5.63 -17.97
N THR A 34 0.01 -4.79 -16.94
CA THR A 34 0.34 -3.37 -17.02
C THR A 34 1.33 -2.98 -15.93
N GLU A 35 2.17 -2.00 -16.22
CA GLU A 35 3.18 -1.46 -15.31
C GLU A 35 2.86 0.00 -14.99
N HIS A 36 2.96 0.39 -13.72
CA HIS A 36 2.66 1.73 -13.25
C HIS A 36 3.72 2.16 -12.26
N PHE A 37 4.11 3.44 -12.31
CA PHE A 37 5.07 4.00 -11.37
C PHE A 37 4.86 5.50 -11.22
N GLY A 38 5.43 6.07 -10.16
CA GLY A 38 5.36 7.50 -9.93
C GLY A 38 6.23 8.00 -8.79
N PHE A 39 6.40 9.32 -8.74
CA PHE A 39 7.09 10.02 -7.66
C PHE A 39 6.08 10.58 -6.65
N ILE A 40 6.47 10.57 -5.38
CA ILE A 40 5.72 11.21 -4.30
C ILE A 40 6.29 12.62 -4.13
N GLN A 41 5.48 13.64 -4.42
CA GLN A 41 5.94 15.04 -4.48
C GLN A 41 6.49 15.57 -3.15
N LYS A 42 5.99 15.06 -2.03
CA LYS A 42 6.42 15.48 -0.69
C LYS A 42 7.50 14.54 -0.17
N ARG A 43 8.41 15.08 0.65
CA ARG A 43 9.38 14.29 1.42
C ARG A 43 8.62 13.25 2.26
N GLY A 44 8.96 11.98 2.07
CA GLY A 44 8.28 10.84 2.68
C GLY A 44 9.27 9.87 3.31
N THR A 45 8.79 8.68 3.67
CA THR A 45 9.59 7.57 4.20
C THR A 45 9.41 6.34 3.33
N ASN A 46 10.22 5.30 3.54
CA ASN A 46 10.05 4.03 2.81
C ASN A 46 8.63 3.48 2.98
N ASN A 47 8.10 3.48 4.21
CA ASN A 47 6.73 3.02 4.49
C ASN A 47 5.66 3.82 3.74
N ILE A 48 5.86 5.14 3.56
CA ILE A 48 4.94 5.96 2.75
C ILE A 48 5.01 5.54 1.28
N ALA A 49 6.20 5.26 0.76
CA ALA A 49 6.40 4.80 -0.60
C ALA A 49 5.72 3.44 -0.85
N GLU A 50 5.94 2.47 0.03
CA GLU A 50 5.34 1.13 -0.04
C GLU A 50 3.80 1.17 0.06
N LEU A 51 3.26 1.95 1.01
CA LEU A 51 1.81 2.14 1.12
C LEU A 51 1.22 2.81 -0.12
N THR A 52 1.92 3.79 -0.69
CA THR A 52 1.47 4.45 -1.92
C THR A 52 1.43 3.45 -3.07
N ALA A 53 2.41 2.56 -3.18
CA ALA A 53 2.42 1.49 -4.19
C ALA A 53 1.18 0.60 -4.09
N ALA A 54 0.81 0.18 -2.87
CA ALA A 54 -0.40 -0.61 -2.63
C ALA A 54 -1.69 0.17 -2.94
N ILE A 55 -1.79 1.43 -2.52
CA ILE A 55 -2.97 2.28 -2.77
C ILE A 55 -3.17 2.51 -4.27
N GLU A 56 -2.11 2.94 -4.96
CA GLU A 56 -2.19 3.31 -6.37
C GLU A 56 -2.46 2.09 -7.26
N SER A 57 -1.94 0.91 -6.91
CA SER A 57 -2.24 -0.33 -7.62
C SER A 57 -3.68 -0.80 -7.41
N LEU A 58 -4.18 -0.77 -6.17
CA LEU A 58 -5.58 -1.13 -5.87
C LEU A 58 -6.60 -0.17 -6.51
N ARG A 59 -6.26 1.10 -6.70
CA ARG A 59 -7.11 2.07 -7.42
C ARG A 59 -7.26 1.81 -8.92
N ARG A 60 -6.40 0.94 -9.48
CA ARG A 60 -6.35 0.65 -10.92
C ARG A 60 -7.10 -0.62 -11.30
N ILE A 61 -7.57 -1.40 -10.33
CA ILE A 61 -8.45 -2.53 -10.57
C ILE A 61 -9.92 -2.11 -10.39
N PRO A 62 -10.90 -2.84 -10.98
CA PRO A 62 -12.32 -2.53 -10.79
C PRO A 62 -12.71 -2.56 -9.31
N GLU A 63 -13.59 -1.64 -8.90
CA GLU A 63 -14.13 -1.61 -7.54
C GLU A 63 -14.86 -2.92 -7.21
N GLY A 64 -14.58 -3.46 -6.01
CA GLY A 64 -15.12 -4.76 -5.56
C GLY A 64 -14.45 -6.00 -6.15
N ALA A 65 -13.43 -5.85 -7.00
CA ALA A 65 -12.67 -6.98 -7.51
C ALA A 65 -11.79 -7.63 -6.42
N GLU A 66 -11.68 -8.95 -6.49
CA GLU A 66 -10.71 -9.69 -5.67
C GLU A 66 -9.31 -9.58 -6.26
N ALA A 67 -8.33 -9.33 -5.38
CA ALA A 67 -6.93 -9.21 -5.77
C ALA A 67 -5.99 -9.91 -4.78
N THR A 68 -4.93 -10.50 -5.31
CA THR A 68 -3.76 -10.94 -4.56
C THR A 68 -2.68 -9.87 -4.64
N LEU A 69 -2.44 -9.19 -3.52
CA LEU A 69 -1.38 -8.18 -3.39
C LEU A 69 -0.07 -8.83 -2.92
N CYS A 70 0.96 -8.77 -3.74
CA CYS A 70 2.31 -9.23 -3.47
C CYS A 70 3.23 -8.04 -3.21
N SER A 71 3.92 -8.04 -2.07
CA SER A 71 4.95 -7.06 -1.71
C SER A 71 5.94 -7.72 -0.75
N ASP A 72 7.17 -7.23 -0.68
CA ASP A 72 8.14 -7.60 0.35
C ASP A 72 8.05 -6.71 1.61
N SER A 73 7.27 -5.62 1.54
CA SER A 73 6.96 -4.73 2.64
C SER A 73 6.23 -5.44 3.78
N GLN A 74 6.98 -5.75 4.84
CA GLN A 74 6.39 -6.26 6.08
C GLN A 74 5.41 -5.26 6.70
N TYR A 75 5.66 -3.97 6.56
CA TYR A 75 4.79 -2.93 7.10
C TYR A 75 3.42 -2.92 6.41
N THR A 76 3.40 -3.06 5.08
CA THR A 76 2.18 -3.11 4.28
C THR A 76 1.43 -4.42 4.52
N LEU A 77 2.11 -5.56 4.42
CA LEU A 77 1.47 -6.87 4.56
C LEU A 77 0.90 -7.10 5.95
N LYS A 78 1.67 -6.83 7.03
CA LYS A 78 1.16 -6.96 8.40
C LYS A 78 0.12 -5.90 8.71
N GLY A 79 0.26 -4.69 8.17
CA GLY A 79 -0.73 -3.65 8.34
C GLY A 79 -2.09 -4.07 7.77
N LEU A 80 -2.14 -4.55 6.52
CA LEU A 80 -3.37 -5.05 5.90
C LEU A 80 -3.92 -6.31 6.58
N GLY A 81 -3.07 -7.31 6.83
CA GLY A 81 -3.50 -8.63 7.29
C GLY A 81 -3.76 -8.74 8.79
N GLU A 82 -3.04 -7.98 9.61
CA GLU A 82 -3.04 -8.15 11.08
C GLU A 82 -3.52 -6.91 11.83
N TRP A 83 -3.03 -5.71 11.46
CA TRP A 83 -3.16 -4.53 12.32
C TRP A 83 -4.37 -3.65 12.00
N LEU A 84 -4.69 -3.49 10.71
CA LEU A 84 -5.74 -2.59 10.22
C LEU A 84 -7.10 -2.85 10.86
N PRO A 85 -7.59 -4.11 10.99
CA PRO A 85 -8.86 -4.37 11.67
C PRO A 85 -8.85 -3.91 13.14
N GLY A 86 -7.71 -4.06 13.81
CA GLY A 86 -7.51 -3.63 15.19
C GLY A 86 -7.48 -2.10 15.33
N TRP A 87 -6.80 -1.42 14.40
CA TRP A 87 -6.75 0.04 14.37
C TRP A 87 -8.13 0.66 14.10
N ILE A 88 -8.90 0.13 13.15
CA ILE A 88 -10.27 0.58 12.88
C ILE A 88 -11.13 0.44 14.14
N ARG A 89 -11.10 -0.74 14.79
CA ARG A 89 -11.86 -0.99 16.03
C ARG A 89 -11.48 -0.04 17.18
N LYS A 90 -10.20 0.37 17.25
CA LYS A 90 -9.67 1.25 18.29
C LYS A 90 -9.77 2.74 17.93
N GLY A 91 -10.47 3.10 16.85
CA GLY A 91 -10.60 4.48 16.41
C GLY A 91 -9.27 5.10 15.99
N TRP A 92 -8.45 4.32 15.26
CA TRP A 92 -7.14 4.71 14.73
C TRP A 92 -6.09 5.03 15.80
N LYS A 93 -6.13 4.30 16.91
CA LYS A 93 -5.14 4.38 17.99
C LYS A 93 -4.36 3.08 18.15
N THR A 94 -3.08 3.21 18.46
CA THR A 94 -2.20 2.08 18.84
C THR A 94 -2.57 1.55 20.22
N ALA A 95 -1.94 0.45 20.64
CA ALA A 95 -2.13 -0.10 21.99
C ALA A 95 -1.71 0.88 23.10
N SER A 96 -0.78 1.81 22.83
CA SER A 96 -0.37 2.85 23.75
C SER A 96 -1.30 4.07 23.78
N GLY A 97 -2.37 4.08 22.97
CA GLY A 97 -3.32 5.18 22.87
C GLY A 97 -2.91 6.31 21.92
N SER A 98 -1.71 6.24 21.35
CA SER A 98 -1.22 7.21 20.35
C SER A 98 -1.91 7.02 19.00
N PRO A 99 -2.00 8.06 18.15
CA PRO A 99 -2.47 7.90 16.77
C PRO A 99 -1.62 6.89 15.98
N VAL A 100 -2.26 6.16 15.08
CA VAL A 100 -1.56 5.24 14.16
C VAL A 100 -0.67 6.05 13.20
N LEU A 101 0.57 5.60 12.99
CA LEU A 101 1.46 6.22 12.00
C LEU A 101 0.91 6.01 10.59
N ASN A 102 1.03 7.03 9.74
CA ASN A 102 0.51 7.04 8.36
C ASN A 102 -1.01 6.78 8.27
N GLN A 103 -1.76 7.10 9.33
CA GLN A 103 -3.21 6.87 9.42
C GLN A 103 -3.98 7.32 8.16
N GLU A 104 -3.63 8.47 7.60
CA GLU A 104 -4.35 9.00 6.44
C GLU A 104 -4.15 8.16 5.17
N LEU A 105 -3.01 7.46 5.03
CA LEU A 105 -2.82 6.48 3.95
C LEU A 105 -3.58 5.19 4.24
N TRP A 106 -3.56 4.71 5.49
CA TRP A 106 -4.32 3.52 5.87
C TRP A 106 -5.83 3.67 5.68
N LYS A 107 -6.37 4.86 5.89
CA LYS A 107 -7.77 5.18 5.60
C LYS A 107 -8.14 5.07 4.12
N LEU A 108 -7.16 5.17 3.21
CA LEU A 108 -7.39 4.95 1.77
C LEU A 108 -7.42 3.46 1.39
N LEU A 109 -6.99 2.58 2.30
CA LEU A 109 -6.99 1.13 2.14
C LEU A 109 -8.14 0.45 2.91
N HIS A 110 -8.97 1.22 3.60
CA HIS A 110 -10.16 0.77 4.33
C HIS A 110 -11.42 1.12 3.55
#